data_AF-A0A7S4JPY2-F1
#
_entry.id   AF-A0A7S4JPY2-F1
#
_cell.length_a   1.000
_cell.length_b   1.000
_cell.length_c   1.000
_cell.angle_alpha   90.00
_cell.angle_beta   90.00
_cell.angle_gamma   90.00
#
_symmetry.space_group_name_H-M   'P 1'
#
loop_
_entity.id
_entity.type
_entity.pdbx_description
1 polymer ?
#
loop_
_entity_poly.entity_id
_entity_poly.type
_entity_poly.pdbx_seq_one_letter_code
_entity_poly.pdbx_strand_id
1 'polypeptide(L)'
;DAGATTVDGYEIHFAVNYLGHFLLVRCLREHLNRSGAKSARGEPSRIVIVSSGLMKQGKLDMEKRDFVREGRKKEEEERPEDAADSGREKGKKKKGRGS
;
A
#
# COMPACT_ATOMS: atom_id res chain seq x y z
N ASP A 1 10.66 11.11 11.21
CA ASP A 1 9.65 10.02 11.26
C ASP A 1 10.32 8.66 11.30
N ALA A 2 10.67 8.20 12.50
CA ALA A 2 10.92 6.77 12.69
C ALA A 2 9.58 6.05 12.48
N GLY A 3 9.55 5.04 11.62
CA GLY A 3 8.33 4.36 11.19
C GLY A 3 7.47 3.93 12.37
N ALA A 4 6.18 4.32 12.34
CA ALA A 4 5.26 3.94 13.39
C ALA A 4 5.16 2.41 13.46
N THR A 5 5.20 1.87 14.68
CA THR A 5 5.02 0.44 14.95
C THR A 5 3.75 0.21 15.77
N THR A 6 3.16 -0.97 15.64
CA THR A 6 2.06 -1.38 16.51
C THR A 6 2.56 -1.72 17.91
N VAL A 7 1.63 -1.93 18.85
CA VAL A 7 1.93 -2.41 20.21
C VAL A 7 2.70 -3.74 20.22
N ASP A 8 2.50 -4.58 19.20
CA ASP A 8 3.19 -5.87 19.02
C ASP A 8 4.56 -5.72 18.31
N GLY A 9 4.94 -4.48 17.96
CA GLY A 9 6.21 -4.15 17.32
C GLY A 9 6.29 -4.53 15.84
N TYR A 10 5.14 -4.63 15.16
CA TYR A 10 5.10 -4.74 13.70
C TYR A 10 5.14 -3.36 13.06
N GLU A 11 5.74 -3.25 11.88
CA GLU A 11 5.62 -2.03 11.09
C GLU A 11 4.14 -1.75 10.79
N ILE A 12 3.73 -0.49 10.93
CA ILE A 12 2.30 -0.13 10.93
C ILE A 12 1.58 -0.57 9.66
N HIS A 13 2.16 -0.38 8.48
CA HIS A 13 1.52 -0.75 7.22
C HIS A 13 1.45 -2.28 7.04
N PHE A 14 2.50 -3.01 7.39
CA PHE A 14 2.47 -4.48 7.41
C PHE A 14 1.40 -5.02 8.37
N ALA A 15 1.30 -4.45 9.56
CA ALA A 15 0.32 -4.87 10.54
C ALA A 15 -1.13 -4.62 10.08
N VAL A 16 -1.45 -3.41 9.64
CA VAL A 16 -2.85 -3.05 9.33
C VAL A 16 -3.30 -3.56 7.96
N ASN A 17 -2.44 -3.46 6.93
CA ASN A 17 -2.85 -3.80 5.56
C ASN A 17 -2.70 -5.29 5.24
N TYR A 18 -1.86 -6.02 5.98
CA TYR A 18 -1.62 -7.44 5.74
C TYR A 18 -2.07 -8.31 6.91
N LEU A 19 -1.47 -8.17 8.11
CA LEU A 19 -1.80 -9.05 9.25
C LEU A 19 -3.25 -8.91 9.72
N GLY A 20 -3.77 -7.68 9.78
CA GLY A 20 -5.15 -7.40 10.15
C GLY A 20 -6.14 -8.08 9.20
N HIS A 21 -5.95 -7.93 7.89
CA HIS A 21 -6.79 -8.60 6.90
C HIS A 21 -6.65 -10.13 6.96
N PHE A 22 -5.43 -10.66 7.12
CA PHE A 22 -5.20 -12.10 7.24
C PHE A 22 -5.97 -12.69 8.44
N LEU A 23 -5.84 -12.06 9.61
CA LEU A 23 -6.53 -12.51 10.83
C LEU A 23 -8.04 -12.40 10.69
N LEU A 24 -8.54 -11.28 10.16
CA LEU A 24 -9.96 -11.05 9.93
C LEU A 24 -10.56 -12.14 9.02
N VAL A 25 -9.93 -12.42 7.89
CA VAL A 25 -10.37 -13.48 6.97
C VAL A 25 -10.39 -14.84 7.66
N ARG A 26 -9.35 -15.15 8.45
CA ARG A 26 -9.26 -16.41 9.19
C ARG A 26 -10.41 -16.56 10.20
N CYS A 27 -10.75 -15.51 10.94
CA CYS A 27 -11.85 -15.51 11.91
C CYS A 27 -13.22 -15.64 11.24
N LEU A 28 -13.40 -15.03 10.06
CA LEU A 28 -14.68 -15.04 9.35
C LEU A 28 -14.90 -16.31 8.50
N ARG A 29 -13.85 -17.05 8.15
CA ARG A 29 -13.90 -18.21 7.23
C ARG A 29 -15.05 -19.18 7.51
N GLU A 30 -15.21 -19.63 8.75
CA GLU A 30 -16.27 -20.60 9.10
C GLU A 30 -17.68 -19.99 9.06
N HIS A 31 -17.78 -18.70 9.35
CA HIS A 31 -19.04 -17.96 9.28
C HIS A 31 -19.46 -17.74 7.83
N LEU A 32 -18.52 -17.38 6.95
CA LEU A 32 -18.74 -17.18 5.52
C LEU A 32 -19.13 -18.49 4.82
N ASN A 33 -18.46 -19.60 5.13
CA ASN A 33 -18.81 -20.92 4.59
C ASN A 33 -20.24 -21.32 4.96
N ARG A 34 -20.60 -21.19 6.24
CA ARG A 34 -21.96 -21.48 6.72
C ARG A 34 -23.00 -20.56 6.11
N SER A 35 -22.69 -19.27 5.98
CA SER A 35 -23.64 -18.28 5.44
C SER A 35 -23.90 -18.48 3.95
N GLY A 36 -22.86 -18.79 3.16
CA GLY A 36 -23.02 -19.09 1.73
C GLY A 36 -23.87 -20.34 1.49
N ALA A 37 -23.57 -21.43 2.22
CA ALA A 37 -24.32 -22.69 2.13
C ALA A 37 -25.81 -22.55 2.54
N LYS A 38 -26.12 -21.60 3.43
CA LYS A 38 -27.49 -21.33 3.90
C LYS A 38 -28.25 -20.29 3.07
N SER A 39 -27.62 -19.68 2.07
CA SER A 39 -28.29 -18.70 1.22
C SER A 39 -29.36 -19.39 0.37
N ALA A 40 -30.46 -18.69 0.05
CA ALA A 40 -31.57 -19.25 -0.73
C ALA A 40 -31.17 -19.78 -2.12
N ARG A 41 -30.02 -19.35 -2.63
CA ARG A 41 -29.44 -19.77 -3.92
C ARG A 41 -28.21 -20.69 -3.76
N GLY A 42 -27.79 -21.00 -2.54
CA GLY A 42 -26.59 -21.78 -2.26
C GLY A 42 -25.29 -21.12 -2.76
N GLU A 43 -25.26 -19.80 -2.88
CA GLU A 43 -24.11 -19.08 -3.44
C GLU A 43 -22.99 -18.89 -2.40
N PRO A 44 -21.71 -19.03 -2.78
CA PRO A 44 -20.59 -18.83 -1.87
C PRO A 44 -20.46 -17.35 -1.46
N SER A 45 -20.10 -17.13 -0.18
CA SER A 45 -19.72 -15.79 0.29
C SER A 45 -18.42 -15.32 -0.37
N ARG A 46 -18.30 -14.03 -0.66
CA ARG A 46 -17.13 -13.42 -1.30
C ARG A 46 -16.39 -12.50 -0.34
N ILE A 47 -15.06 -12.52 -0.39
CA ILE A 47 -14.19 -11.54 0.29
C ILE A 47 -13.51 -10.71 -0.78
N VAL A 48 -13.53 -9.38 -0.62
CA VAL A 48 -12.79 -8.45 -1.47
C VAL A 48 -11.78 -7.73 -0.58
N ILE A 49 -10.49 -7.90 -0.88
CA ILE A 49 -9.41 -7.18 -0.20
C ILE A 49 -9.04 -5.98 -1.06
N VAL A 50 -9.14 -4.78 -0.50
CA VAL A 50 -8.77 -3.54 -1.19
C VAL A 50 -7.28 -3.31 -1.02
N SER A 51 -6.59 -3.11 -2.15
CA SER A 51 -5.16 -2.78 -2.21
C SER A 51 -4.95 -1.47 -2.96
N SER A 52 -3.69 -1.06 -3.13
CA SER A 52 -3.31 0.13 -3.90
C SER A 52 -2.45 -0.23 -5.11
N GLY A 53 -2.39 0.68 -6.09
CA GLY A 53 -1.51 0.53 -7.25
C GLY A 53 -0.02 0.42 -6.88
N LEU A 54 0.38 0.93 -5.71
CA LEU A 54 1.75 0.90 -5.22
C LEU A 54 2.26 -0.54 -4.99
N MET A 55 1.37 -1.52 -4.80
CA MET A 55 1.76 -2.93 -4.67
C MET A 55 2.56 -3.43 -5.87
N LYS A 56 2.36 -2.85 -7.07
CA LYS A 56 3.06 -3.23 -8.29
C LYS A 56 4.56 -2.87 -8.27
N GLN A 57 4.93 -1.90 -7.43
CA GLN A 57 6.31 -1.43 -7.27
C GLN A 57 6.93 -1.90 -5.94
N GLY A 58 6.13 -2.50 -5.05
CA GLY A 58 6.62 -3.02 -3.78
C GLY A 58 7.55 -4.21 -4.00
N LYS A 59 8.74 -4.14 -3.42
CA LYS A 59 9.69 -5.26 -3.35
C LYS A 59 9.72 -5.78 -1.93
N LEU A 60 9.71 -7.11 -1.78
CA LEU A 60 9.82 -7.78 -0.49
C LEU A 60 11.02 -8.72 -0.54
N ASP A 61 11.97 -8.51 0.36
CA ASP A 61 13.05 -9.45 0.61
C ASP A 61 12.56 -10.50 1.61
N MET A 62 12.27 -11.71 1.12
CA MET A 62 11.74 -12.80 1.94
C MET A 62 12.80 -13.48 2.82
N GLU A 63 14.09 -13.25 2.52
CA GLU A 63 15.20 -13.74 3.32
C GLU A 63 15.41 -12.81 4.52
N LYS A 64 15.50 -11.49 4.28
CA LYS A 64 15.73 -10.49 5.33
C LYS A 64 14.49 -10.18 6.16
N ARG A 65 13.31 -10.13 5.52
CA ARG A 65 12.01 -9.84 6.17
C ARG A 65 11.98 -8.54 6.98
N ASP A 66 12.80 -7.57 6.61
CA ASP A 66 12.88 -6.25 7.23
C ASP A 66 11.53 -5.51 7.20
N PHE A 67 10.73 -5.73 6.17
CA PHE A 67 9.36 -5.20 6.04
C PHE A 67 8.42 -5.54 7.21
N VAL A 68 8.72 -6.57 8.01
CA VAL A 68 7.85 -7.00 9.12
C VAL A 68 7.91 -6.03 10.31
N ARG A 69 9.08 -5.46 10.60
CA ARG A 69 9.31 -4.62 11.79
C ARG A 69 9.91 -3.25 11.45
N GLU A 70 10.74 -3.17 10.42
CA GLU A 70 11.48 -1.97 10.05
C GLU A 70 10.80 -1.20 8.91
N GLY A 71 10.04 -1.90 8.07
CA GLY A 71 9.34 -1.29 6.93
C GLY A 71 10.23 -1.06 5.73
N ARG A 72 9.73 -0.26 4.78
CA ARG A 72 10.50 0.12 3.60
C ARG A 72 11.64 1.06 4.01
N LYS A 73 12.88 0.59 3.86
CA LYS A 73 14.06 1.45 3.90
C LYS A 73 14.01 2.36 2.68
N LYS A 74 14.27 3.65 2.87
CA LYS A 74 14.56 4.53 1.74
C LYS A 74 15.87 4.02 1.15
N GLU A 75 15.85 3.61 -0.11
CA GLU A 75 17.10 3.57 -0.87
C GLU A 75 17.67 5.00 -0.77
N GLU A 76 18.91 5.14 -0.30
CA GLU A 76 19.62 6.40 -0.44
C GLU A 76 19.66 6.67 -1.94
N GLU A 77 18.85 7.63 -2.39
CA GLU A 77 18.91 8.13 -3.75
C GLU A 77 20.31 8.74 -3.90
N GLU A 78 21.26 7.98 -4.45
CA GLU A 78 22.48 8.56 -5.00
C GLU A 78 22.01 9.59 -6.01
N ARG A 79 21.97 10.85 -5.57
CA ARG A 79 21.64 11.98 -6.43
C ARG A 79 22.83 12.12 -7.36
N PRO A 80 22.73 11.80 -8.66
CA PRO A 80 23.85 12.03 -9.56
C PRO A 80 24.18 13.52 -9.50
N GLU A 81 25.44 13.81 -9.20
CA GLU A 81 25.95 15.16 -8.93
C GLU A 81 25.92 16.06 -10.17
N ASP A 82 25.61 15.50 -11.35
CA ASP A 82 25.82 16.12 -12.66
C ASP A 82 24.55 16.33 -13.51
N ALA A 83 23.36 16.45 -12.90
CA ALA A 83 22.19 16.94 -13.63
C ALA A 83 22.24 18.47 -13.73
N ALA A 84 23.05 18.96 -14.65
CA ALA A 84 23.14 20.36 -15.03
C ALA A 84 21.74 20.96 -15.26
N ASP A 85 21.49 22.05 -14.54
CA ASP A 85 20.44 23.03 -14.78
C ASP A 85 20.38 23.40 -16.26
N SER A 86 19.39 22.87 -16.97
CA SER A 86 19.02 23.32 -18.30
C SER A 86 17.52 23.59 -18.33
N GLY A 87 17.18 24.78 -17.84
CA GLY A 87 16.28 25.69 -18.53
C GLY A 87 14.83 25.22 -18.70
N ARG A 88 13.96 25.68 -17.78
CA ARG A 88 12.58 26.00 -18.17
C ARG A 88 12.14 27.32 -17.57
N GLU A 89 12.51 28.39 -18.25
CA GLU A 89 11.85 29.68 -18.16
C GLU A 89 10.36 29.52 -18.52
N LYS A 90 9.45 29.72 -17.56
CA LYS A 90 8.04 30.02 -17.85
C LYS A 90 7.81 31.50 -17.63
N GLY A 91 8.07 32.26 -18.70
CA GLY A 91 7.69 33.66 -18.83
C GLY A 91 6.18 33.87 -18.75
N LYS A 92 5.80 34.75 -17.81
CA LYS A 92 4.81 35.84 -17.87
C LYS A 92 3.40 35.60 -18.46
N LYS A 93 2.42 35.83 -17.58
CA LYS A 93 1.09 36.43 -17.79
C LYS A 93 0.90 37.18 -19.13
N LYS A 94 -0.24 36.94 -19.80
CA LYS A 94 -1.04 38.04 -20.38
C LYS A 94 -2.54 37.73 -20.42
N LYS A 95 -3.31 38.70 -19.92
CA LYS A 95 -4.77 38.82 -19.96
C LYS A 95 -5.24 39.16 -21.38
N GLY A 96 -6.49 38.81 -21.70
CA GLY A 96 -7.41 39.74 -22.36
C GLY A 96 -7.98 39.38 -23.75
N ARG A 97 -9.31 39.29 -23.76
CA ARG A 97 -10.29 39.83 -24.74
C ARG A 97 -10.29 39.32 -26.20
N GLY A 98 -11.40 38.68 -26.54
CA GLY A 98 -12.38 39.20 -27.51
C GLY A 98 -12.10 38.95 -29.00
N SER A 99 -12.97 38.17 -29.64
CA SER A 99 -13.93 38.65 -30.65
C SER A 99 -15.05 37.61 -30.78
#